data_AF-A0A7W1KSX3-F1
#
_entry.id   AF-A0A7W1KSX3-F1
#
_cell.length_a   1.000
_cell.length_b   1.000
_cell.length_c   1.000
_cell.angle_alpha   90.00
_cell.angle_beta   90.00
_cell.angle_gamma   90.00
#
_symmetry.space_group_name_H-M   'P 1'
#
loop_
_entity.id
_entity.type
_entity.pdbx_description
1 polymer ?
#
loop_
_entity_poly.entity_id
_entity_poly.type
_entity_poly.pdbx_seq_one_letter_code
_entity_poly.pdbx_strand_id
1 'polypeptide(L)'
;MGLGLTSQNLTYKYGSADPLTGGLDCSGFVYYTLRQNGVKDVPRDASSQYAWLRKTGEFRAVISRSEDTFELDELKPGDLLFWTGTYGVQKDPPITHAMIYLGREKKTNARIMVGASDGRTFHGESRFGVGVFDFRISRPGGAREGRTPTFVGYGKIPGLGDG
;
A
#
# COMPACT_ATOMS: atom_id res chain seq x y z
N MET A 1 -5.05 11.63 -8.55
CA MET A 1 -6.00 10.88 -9.42
C MET A 1 -6.15 9.38 -9.08
N GLY A 2 -5.74 8.87 -7.90
CA GLY A 2 -5.98 7.47 -7.50
C GLY A 2 -7.43 7.13 -7.10
N LEU A 3 -8.24 8.15 -6.77
CA LEU A 3 -9.65 8.01 -6.39
C LEU A 3 -10.54 7.48 -7.53
N GLY A 4 -10.20 7.73 -8.80
CA GLY A 4 -11.01 7.29 -9.94
C GLY A 4 -11.13 5.77 -10.06
N LEU A 5 -10.13 5.01 -9.60
CA LEU A 5 -10.14 3.54 -9.60
C LEU A 5 -10.99 2.97 -8.46
N THR A 6 -11.07 3.69 -7.33
CA THR A 6 -11.93 3.28 -6.20
C THR A 6 -13.42 3.39 -6.54
N SER A 7 -13.79 4.19 -7.54
CA SER A 7 -15.17 4.33 -8.01
C SER A 7 -15.60 3.24 -9.01
N GLN A 8 -14.67 2.38 -9.46
CA GLN A 8 -14.93 1.38 -10.50
C GLN A 8 -15.27 -0.02 -9.96
N ASN A 9 -15.46 -0.19 -8.64
CA ASN A 9 -15.78 -1.48 -8.00
C ASN A 9 -14.89 -2.65 -8.48
N LEU A 10 -13.59 -2.38 -8.69
CA LEU A 10 -12.66 -3.38 -9.20
C LEU A 10 -12.36 -4.45 -8.14
N THR A 11 -12.53 -5.71 -8.51
CA THR A 11 -12.21 -6.85 -7.65
C THR A 11 -10.69 -7.01 -7.44
N TYR A 12 -10.29 -7.61 -6.31
CA TYR A 12 -8.89 -7.95 -6.09
C TYR A 12 -8.55 -9.17 -6.96
N LYS A 13 -7.53 -9.05 -7.81
CA LYS A 13 -7.08 -10.14 -8.68
C LYS A 13 -5.57 -10.26 -8.61
N TYR A 14 -5.11 -11.29 -7.89
CA TYR A 14 -3.69 -11.58 -7.74
C TYR A 14 -2.99 -11.71 -9.10
N GLY A 15 -1.87 -11.01 -9.28
CA GLY A 15 -1.10 -10.99 -10.54
C GLY A 15 -1.62 -10.01 -11.59
N SER A 16 -2.74 -9.31 -11.35
CA SER A 16 -3.30 -8.35 -12.32
C SER A 16 -2.86 -6.91 -12.06
N ALA A 17 -2.44 -6.21 -13.11
CA ALA A 17 -2.17 -4.75 -13.09
C ALA A 17 -3.07 -3.96 -14.05
N ASP A 18 -4.06 -4.62 -14.66
CA ASP A 18 -4.92 -3.98 -15.64
C ASP A 18 -6.36 -3.90 -15.12
N PRO A 19 -6.87 -2.68 -14.82
CA PRO A 19 -8.25 -2.49 -14.39
C PRO A 19 -9.26 -2.93 -15.48
N LEU A 20 -8.90 -2.90 -16.76
CA LEU A 20 -9.76 -3.31 -17.87
C LEU A 20 -9.97 -4.83 -17.91
N THR A 21 -9.11 -5.62 -17.23
CA THR A 21 -9.23 -7.09 -17.16
C THR A 21 -9.99 -7.59 -15.91
N GLY A 22 -10.69 -6.68 -15.23
CA GLY A 22 -11.63 -6.99 -14.14
C GLY A 22 -11.03 -7.08 -12.74
N GLY A 23 -9.76 -6.68 -12.54
CA GLY A 23 -9.21 -6.56 -11.19
C GLY A 23 -7.75 -6.13 -11.13
N LEU A 24 -7.35 -5.65 -9.96
CA LEU A 24 -5.98 -5.21 -9.66
C LEU A 24 -5.47 -5.95 -8.42
N ASP A 25 -4.18 -6.29 -8.40
CA ASP A 25 -3.48 -6.64 -7.17
C ASP A 25 -2.86 -5.40 -6.52
N CYS A 26 -2.33 -5.59 -5.31
CA CYS A 26 -1.78 -4.50 -4.49
C CYS A 26 -0.71 -3.68 -5.22
N SER A 27 0.30 -4.33 -5.81
CA SER A 27 1.38 -3.65 -6.53
C SER A 27 0.95 -3.17 -7.92
N GLY A 28 -0.06 -3.78 -8.53
CA GLY A 28 -0.64 -3.39 -9.81
C GLY A 28 -1.45 -2.12 -9.70
N PHE A 29 -2.19 -1.96 -8.59
CA PHE A 29 -2.83 -0.68 -8.26
C PHE A 29 -1.79 0.44 -8.10
N VAL A 30 -0.71 0.19 -7.37
CA VAL A 30 0.39 1.15 -7.19
C VAL A 30 1.02 1.49 -8.55
N TYR A 31 1.36 0.48 -9.35
CA TYR A 31 1.94 0.64 -10.68
C TYR A 31 1.05 1.52 -11.58
N TYR A 32 -0.23 1.18 -11.68
CA TYR A 32 -1.18 1.91 -12.51
C TYR A 32 -1.37 3.34 -12.00
N THR A 33 -1.58 3.51 -10.69
CA THR A 33 -1.77 4.84 -10.09
C THR A 33 -0.56 5.73 -10.34
N LEU A 34 0.66 5.22 -10.18
CA LEU A 34 1.86 6.03 -10.38
C LEU A 34 2.09 6.40 -11.84
N ARG A 35 1.86 5.46 -12.76
CA ARG A 35 1.93 5.71 -14.20
C ARG A 35 0.91 6.78 -14.63
N GLN A 36 -0.30 6.76 -14.06
CA GLN A 36 -1.32 7.79 -14.29
C GLN A 36 -0.92 9.17 -13.76
N ASN A 37 -0.13 9.24 -12.68
CA ASN A 37 0.41 10.50 -12.17
C ASN A 37 1.74 10.88 -12.85
N GLY A 38 2.09 10.27 -13.99
CA GLY A 38 3.25 10.64 -14.79
C GLY A 38 4.59 10.08 -14.29
N VAL A 39 4.60 9.24 -13.25
CA VAL A 39 5.82 8.60 -12.75
C VAL A 39 6.25 7.51 -13.75
N LYS A 40 7.48 7.64 -14.25
CA LYS A 40 8.10 6.70 -15.18
C LYS A 40 8.88 5.63 -14.40
N ASP A 41 9.12 4.48 -15.03
CA ASP A 41 9.97 3.41 -14.49
C ASP A 41 9.50 2.78 -13.17
N VAL A 42 8.19 2.85 -12.89
CA VAL A 42 7.58 2.22 -11.73
C VAL A 42 7.61 0.69 -11.91
N PRO A 43 8.13 -0.09 -10.97
CA PRO A 43 8.11 -1.55 -11.07
C PRO A 43 6.71 -2.14 -10.87
N ARG A 44 6.47 -3.31 -11.45
CA ARG A 44 5.18 -4.03 -11.37
C ARG A 44 4.95 -4.76 -10.05
N ASP A 45 6.01 -5.31 -9.47
CA ASP A 45 5.99 -6.12 -8.24
C ASP A 45 6.23 -5.28 -6.98
N ALA A 46 5.60 -5.67 -5.86
CA ALA A 46 5.79 -4.98 -4.57
C ALA A 46 7.25 -4.99 -4.09
N SER A 47 7.96 -6.12 -4.23
CA SER A 47 9.39 -6.24 -3.90
C SER A 47 10.27 -5.31 -4.73
N SER A 48 9.96 -5.20 -6.03
CA SER A 48 10.69 -4.33 -6.94
C SER A 48 10.38 -2.85 -6.67
N GLN A 49 9.12 -2.52 -6.36
CA GLN A 49 8.71 -1.15 -5.94
C GLN A 49 9.44 -0.72 -4.67
N TYR A 50 9.55 -1.61 -3.69
CA TYR A 50 10.34 -1.36 -2.49
C TYR A 50 11.81 -1.13 -2.81
N ALA A 51 12.44 -1.99 -3.62
CA ALA A 51 13.84 -1.82 -4.01
C ALA A 51 14.07 -0.52 -4.81
N TRP A 52 13.13 -0.17 -5.68
CA TRP A 52 13.12 1.09 -6.44
C TRP A 52 13.07 2.30 -5.50
N LEU A 53 12.18 2.28 -4.52
CA LEU A 53 12.07 3.36 -3.53
C LEU A 53 13.31 3.43 -2.62
N ARG A 54 13.90 2.30 -2.23
CA ARG A 54 15.16 2.34 -1.48
C ARG A 54 16.30 2.97 -2.26
N LYS A 55 16.33 2.81 -3.59
CA LYS A 55 17.34 3.43 -4.45
C LYS A 55 17.23 4.95 -4.50
N THR A 56 16.06 5.53 -4.20
CA THR A 56 15.91 7.00 -4.17
C THR A 56 16.45 7.62 -2.89
N GLY A 57 16.69 6.82 -1.83
CA GLY A 57 17.09 7.30 -0.51
C GLY A 57 15.94 7.82 0.36
N GLU A 58 14.71 7.83 -0.18
CA GLU A 58 13.52 8.38 0.49
C GLU A 58 12.74 7.34 1.31
N PHE A 59 13.29 6.15 1.48
CA PHE A 59 12.67 5.08 2.27
C PHE A 59 12.96 5.23 3.77
N ARG A 60 11.91 5.18 4.58
CA ARG A 60 11.92 5.16 6.03
C ARG A 60 11.48 3.78 6.53
N ALA A 61 12.40 3.06 7.15
CA ALA A 61 12.06 1.81 7.84
C ALA A 61 11.28 2.13 9.12
N VAL A 62 10.28 1.31 9.43
CA VAL A 62 9.51 1.42 10.67
C VAL A 62 9.63 0.12 11.43
N ILE A 63 10.21 0.18 12.62
CA ILE A 63 10.44 -0.99 13.48
C ILE A 63 9.34 -1.11 14.53
N SER A 64 8.74 0.01 14.94
CA SER A 64 7.65 0.00 15.90
C SER A 64 6.46 -0.81 15.41
N ARG A 65 5.83 -1.50 16.36
CA ARG A 65 4.56 -2.21 16.19
C ARG A 65 3.36 -1.38 16.63
N SER A 66 3.61 -0.15 17.10
CA SER A 66 2.58 0.79 17.54
C SER A 66 2.25 1.79 16.43
N GLU A 67 0.96 2.02 16.19
CA GLU A 67 0.45 3.04 15.26
C GLU A 67 0.68 4.46 15.78
N ASP A 68 0.97 4.59 17.08
CA ASP A 68 1.42 5.80 17.75
C ASP A 68 2.93 5.71 17.97
N THR A 69 3.68 6.00 16.92
CA THR A 69 5.15 6.05 16.93
C THR A 69 5.61 7.30 16.19
N PHE A 70 6.69 7.92 16.65
CA PHE A 70 7.32 9.07 15.99
C PHE A 70 7.81 8.71 14.58
N GLU A 71 8.09 7.43 14.31
CA GLU A 71 8.50 6.96 12.99
C GLU A 71 7.41 7.19 11.93
N LEU A 72 6.14 7.33 12.32
CA LEU A 72 5.02 7.63 11.41
C LEU A 72 4.69 9.13 11.32
N ASP A 73 5.47 10.00 11.97
CA ASP A 73 5.23 11.45 11.96
C ASP A 73 5.66 12.09 10.63
N GLU A 74 6.71 11.56 9.98
CA GLU A 74 7.13 12.01 8.65
C GLU A 74 6.24 11.47 7.52
N LEU A 75 5.27 10.60 7.82
CA LEU A 75 4.41 9.94 6.83
C LEU A 75 3.47 10.96 6.15
N LYS A 76 3.60 11.11 4.82
CA LYS A 76 2.88 12.12 4.03
C LYS A 76 1.95 11.50 2.99
N PRO A 77 0.78 12.11 2.72
CA PRO A 77 -0.11 11.66 1.66
C PRO A 77 0.66 11.51 0.34
N GLY A 78 0.52 10.35 -0.30
CA GLY A 78 1.28 9.97 -1.49
C GLY A 78 2.45 9.02 -1.22
N ASP A 79 2.86 8.81 0.03
CA ASP A 79 3.92 7.85 0.35
C ASP A 79 3.49 6.40 0.08
N LEU A 80 4.44 5.58 -0.37
CA LEU A 80 4.24 4.14 -0.51
C LEU A 80 4.44 3.46 0.82
N LEU A 81 3.58 2.49 1.11
CA LEU A 81 3.54 1.72 2.34
C LEU A 81 3.82 0.25 2.01
N PHE A 82 4.74 -0.41 2.73
CA PHE A 82 5.11 -1.80 2.46
C PHE A 82 4.91 -2.72 3.66
N TRP A 83 4.41 -3.92 3.38
CA TRP A 83 4.33 -5.00 4.35
C TRP A 83 4.99 -6.27 3.84
N THR A 84 5.48 -7.07 4.78
CA THR A 84 5.94 -8.44 4.58
C THR A 84 5.04 -9.42 5.33
N GLY A 85 5.08 -10.70 4.98
CA GLY A 85 4.39 -11.76 5.72
C GLY A 85 2.87 -11.78 5.55
N THR A 86 2.29 -11.09 4.56
CA THR A 86 0.85 -11.23 4.23
C THR A 86 0.54 -12.54 3.51
N TYR A 87 1.52 -13.14 2.83
CA TYR A 87 1.51 -14.48 2.24
C TYR A 87 2.96 -14.98 2.07
N GLY A 88 3.18 -16.28 1.88
CA GLY A 88 4.52 -16.84 1.69
C GLY A 88 5.10 -16.45 0.33
N VAL A 89 6.20 -15.69 0.31
CA VAL A 89 6.97 -15.41 -0.90
C VAL A 89 8.42 -15.85 -0.73
N GLN A 90 8.96 -16.50 -1.75
CA GLN A 90 10.40 -16.76 -1.89
C GLN A 90 11.04 -15.61 -2.70
N LYS A 91 10.90 -14.37 -2.24
CA LYS A 91 11.52 -13.18 -2.85
C LYS A 91 12.36 -12.45 -1.80
N ASP A 92 13.49 -11.90 -2.24
CA ASP A 92 14.34 -11.04 -1.42
C ASP A 92 14.34 -9.61 -2.01
N PRO A 93 13.88 -8.57 -1.26
CA PRO A 93 13.26 -8.64 0.06
C PRO A 93 11.83 -9.22 -0.01
N PRO A 94 11.34 -9.86 1.07
CA PRO A 94 10.06 -10.58 1.10
C PRO A 94 8.86 -9.62 1.25
N ILE A 95 8.79 -8.58 0.42
CA ILE A 95 7.68 -7.65 0.40
C ILE A 95 6.49 -8.31 -0.29
N THR A 96 5.39 -8.40 0.44
CA THR A 96 4.17 -9.11 0.03
C THR A 96 3.00 -8.16 -0.20
N HIS A 97 3.11 -6.90 0.21
CA HIS A 97 2.04 -5.94 0.01
C HIS A 97 2.57 -4.52 -0.14
N ALA A 98 1.93 -3.76 -1.04
CA ALA A 98 2.19 -2.34 -1.24
C ALA A 98 0.85 -1.57 -1.28
N MET A 99 0.79 -0.42 -0.62
CA MET A 99 -0.36 0.50 -0.63
C MET A 99 0.13 1.95 -0.73
N ILE A 100 -0.77 2.90 -1.00
CA ILE A 100 -0.45 4.35 -1.00
C ILE A 100 -1.13 5.01 0.18
N TYR A 101 -0.40 5.79 0.96
CA TYR A 101 -0.97 6.55 2.06
C TYR A 101 -1.78 7.74 1.55
N LEU A 102 -2.99 7.93 2.09
CA LEU A 102 -3.87 9.05 1.72
C LEU A 102 -3.87 10.19 2.75
N GLY A 103 -3.30 9.99 3.94
CA GLY A 103 -3.38 10.95 5.03
C GLY A 103 -4.38 10.55 6.10
N ARG A 104 -4.88 11.54 6.82
CA ARG A 104 -5.88 11.35 7.88
C ARG A 104 -7.27 11.72 7.36
N GLU A 105 -8.25 10.90 7.68
CA GLU A 105 -9.64 11.20 7.39
C GLU A 105 -10.14 12.36 8.26
N LYS A 106 -10.81 13.34 7.65
CA LYS A 106 -11.30 14.54 8.37
C LYS A 106 -12.30 14.25 9.48
N LYS A 107 -13.06 13.15 9.39
CA LYS A 107 -14.13 12.82 10.35
C LYS A 107 -13.61 12.09 11.59
N THR A 108 -12.78 11.08 11.39
CA THR A 108 -12.30 10.20 12.47
C THR A 108 -10.86 10.52 12.90
N ASN A 109 -10.15 11.37 12.15
CA ASN A 109 -8.71 11.60 12.27
C ASN A 109 -7.85 10.33 12.13
N ALA A 110 -8.46 9.24 11.65
CA ALA A 110 -7.81 7.96 11.42
C ALA A 110 -6.95 8.03 10.16
N ARG A 111 -5.78 7.39 10.21
CA ARG A 111 -4.90 7.24 9.06
C ARG A 111 -5.56 6.31 8.04
N ILE A 112 -5.61 6.74 6.79
CA ILE A 112 -6.23 6.00 5.69
C ILE A 112 -5.24 5.82 4.54
N MET A 113 -5.44 4.76 3.79
CA MET A 113 -4.61 4.39 2.64
C MET A 113 -5.49 3.84 1.53
N VAL A 114 -4.96 3.87 0.31
CA VAL A 114 -5.65 3.38 -0.89
C VAL A 114 -4.81 2.29 -1.55
N GLY A 115 -5.50 1.30 -2.08
CA GLY A 115 -4.87 0.21 -2.79
C GLY A 115 -5.83 -0.87 -3.22
N ALA A 116 -5.29 -2.03 -3.56
CA ALA A 116 -6.07 -3.23 -3.80
C ALA A 116 -5.74 -4.28 -2.72
N SER A 117 -6.75 -4.78 -2.03
CA SER A 117 -6.57 -5.77 -0.97
C SER A 117 -7.66 -6.84 -0.96
N ASP A 118 -7.34 -8.06 -0.55
CA ASP A 118 -8.24 -9.22 -0.48
C ASP A 118 -8.79 -9.46 0.94
N GLY A 119 -8.89 -8.40 1.74
CA GLY A 119 -9.44 -8.47 3.09
C GLY A 119 -8.78 -7.49 4.05
N ARG A 120 -9.07 -6.21 3.89
CA ARG A 120 -8.74 -5.18 4.90
C ARG A 120 -10.01 -4.51 5.35
N THR A 121 -9.96 -3.80 6.47
CA THR A 121 -11.11 -3.05 6.96
C THR A 121 -11.05 -1.60 6.52
N PHE A 122 -12.23 -1.01 6.37
CA PHE A 122 -12.43 0.44 6.32
C PHE A 122 -13.57 0.77 7.27
N HIS A 123 -13.34 1.65 8.25
CA HIS A 123 -14.30 1.90 9.34
C HIS A 123 -14.72 0.62 10.08
N GLY A 124 -13.82 -0.36 10.17
CA GLY A 124 -14.10 -1.66 10.80
C GLY A 124 -14.90 -2.64 9.93
N GLU A 125 -15.38 -2.23 8.76
CA GLU A 125 -16.08 -3.09 7.82
C GLU A 125 -15.10 -3.77 6.85
N SER A 126 -15.23 -5.08 6.66
CA SER A 126 -14.39 -5.82 5.72
C SER A 126 -14.64 -5.35 4.28
N ARG A 127 -13.58 -4.92 3.61
CA ARG A 127 -13.56 -4.56 2.20
C ARG A 127 -12.59 -5.43 1.42
N PHE A 128 -12.98 -5.70 0.17
CA PHE A 128 -12.25 -6.50 -0.79
C PHE A 128 -12.17 -5.73 -2.11
N GLY A 129 -11.05 -5.85 -2.82
CA GLY A 129 -10.83 -5.17 -4.08
C GLY A 129 -10.10 -3.84 -3.94
N VAL A 130 -10.35 -2.95 -4.89
CA VAL A 130 -9.73 -1.64 -4.99
C VAL A 130 -10.54 -0.63 -4.19
N GLY A 131 -9.91 0.02 -3.21
CA GLY A 131 -10.61 0.94 -2.34
C GLY A 131 -9.71 1.67 -1.34
N VAL A 132 -10.37 2.46 -0.49
CA VAL A 132 -9.77 3.07 0.69
C VAL A 132 -9.93 2.13 1.88
N PHE A 133 -8.87 1.99 2.66
CA PHE A 133 -8.73 1.11 3.82
C PHE A 133 -8.12 1.86 5.00
N ASP A 134 -8.40 1.37 6.20
CA ASP A 134 -7.78 1.87 7.43
C ASP A 134 -6.30 1.51 7.43
N PHE A 135 -5.41 2.49 7.64
CA PHE A 135 -4.00 2.23 7.86
C PHE A 135 -3.82 1.49 9.18
N ARG A 136 -3.13 0.36 9.15
CA ARG A 136 -2.72 -0.39 10.33
C ARG A 136 -1.37 -1.04 10.13
N ILE A 137 -0.52 -0.97 11.16
CA ILE A 137 0.77 -1.66 11.17
C ILE A 137 0.58 -3.18 11.16
N SER A 138 -0.43 -3.68 11.89
CA SER A 138 -0.78 -5.10 11.95
C SER A 138 -2.24 -5.32 11.56
N ARG A 139 -2.53 -6.47 10.94
CA ARG A 139 -3.89 -6.83 10.51
C ARG A 139 -4.77 -7.17 11.72
N PRO A 140 -5.97 -6.59 11.85
CA PRO A 140 -6.95 -7.04 12.83
C PRO A 140 -7.39 -8.46 12.48
N GLY A 141 -7.29 -9.38 13.44
CA GLY A 141 -7.56 -10.81 13.24
C GLY A 141 -6.31 -11.71 13.23
N GLY A 142 -5.10 -11.14 13.38
CA GLY A 142 -3.89 -11.92 13.61
C GLY A 142 -3.29 -12.53 12.35
N ALA A 143 -2.46 -13.56 12.56
CA ALA A 143 -1.69 -14.21 11.52
C ALA A 143 -2.57 -14.96 10.52
N ARG A 144 -2.39 -14.71 9.22
CA ARG A 144 -3.05 -15.50 8.16
C ARG A 144 -2.07 -16.61 7.76
N GLU A 145 -2.49 -17.87 7.84
CA GLU A 145 -1.62 -19.02 7.56
C GLU A 145 -0.33 -19.03 8.43
N GLY A 146 -0.46 -18.68 9.72
CA GLY A 146 0.67 -18.64 10.66
C GLY A 146 1.67 -17.51 10.45
N ARG A 147 1.42 -16.58 9.51
CA ARG A 147 2.28 -15.41 9.25
C ARG A 147 1.61 -14.11 9.70
N THR A 148 2.34 -13.34 10.51
CA THR A 148 1.89 -12.02 10.97
C THR A 148 2.35 -10.96 9.97
N PRO A 149 1.44 -10.23 9.32
CA PRO A 149 1.84 -9.16 8.42
C PRO A 149 2.57 -8.09 9.23
N THR A 150 3.80 -7.81 8.82
CA THR A 150 4.68 -6.85 9.48
C THR A 150 4.87 -5.66 8.57
N PHE A 151 4.56 -4.47 9.07
CA PHE A 151 4.87 -3.24 8.37
C PHE A 151 6.38 -3.06 8.32
N VAL A 152 6.92 -2.86 7.12
CA VAL A 152 8.36 -2.72 6.91
C VAL A 152 8.76 -1.24 6.95
N GLY A 153 7.87 -0.38 6.47
CA GLY A 153 8.09 1.05 6.40
C GLY A 153 7.40 1.68 5.21
N TYR A 154 7.78 2.92 4.95
CA TYR A 154 7.20 3.75 3.90
C TYR A 154 8.25 4.56 3.19
N GLY A 155 7.89 5.24 2.11
CA GLY A 155 8.77 6.26 1.53
C GLY A 155 8.11 7.11 0.48
N LYS A 156 8.76 8.24 0.22
CA LYS A 156 8.26 9.24 -0.72
C LYS A 156 8.54 8.84 -2.15
N ILE A 157 7.50 8.94 -2.96
CA ILE A 157 7.56 8.66 -4.38
C ILE A 157 8.33 9.79 -5.08
N PRO A 158 9.43 9.49 -5.78
CA PRO A 158 10.18 10.50 -6.52
C PRO A 158 9.29 11.15 -7.58
N GLY A 159 9.28 12.48 -7.64
CA GLY A 159 8.48 13.25 -8.60
C GLY A 159 7.00 13.44 -8.22
N LEU A 160 6.52 12.85 -7.12
CA LEU A 160 5.18 13.10 -6.58
C LEU A 160 5.32 13.98 -5.33
N GLY A 161 5.45 15.30 -5.51
CA GLY A 161 5.67 16.21 -4.39
C GLY A 161 5.98 17.68 -4.67
N ASP A 162 6.14 18.09 -5.93
CA ASP A 162 6.33 19.50 -6.33
C ASP A 162 5.00 20.18 -6.74
N GLY A 163 3.95 19.97 -5.94
CA GLY A 163 2.64 20.59 -6.13
C GLY A 163 2.29 21.53 -4.98
#